data_AF-A0A0F9BVM2-F1
#
_entry.id   AF-A0A0F9BVM2-F1
#
_cell.length_a   1.000
_cell.length_b   1.000
_cell.length_c   1.000
_cell.angle_alpha   90.00
_cell.angle_beta   90.00
_cell.angle_gamma   90.00
#
_symmetry.space_group_name_H-M   'P 1'
#
loop_
_entity.id
_entity.type
_entity.pdbx_description
1 polymer ?
#
loop_
_entity_poly.entity_id
_entity_poly.type
_entity_poly.pdbx_seq_one_letter_code
_entity_poly.pdbx_strand_id
1 'polypeptide(L)' 'RDADDVLLFEPENLNWSLKEQADKAGMQCFSSTQTIIDTVLENIEPNQHILIMSNGGFNGLHQHLVDGLADKYSGE' A
#
# COMPACT_ATOMS: atom_id res chain seq x y z
N ARG A 1 0.60 -16.48 9.12
CA ARG A 1 0.66 -15.48 8.04
C ARG A 1 -0.43 -14.51 8.45
N ASP A 2 -0.05 -13.34 8.94
CA ASP A 2 -0.93 -12.56 9.83
C ASP A 2 -1.60 -11.39 9.10
N ALA A 3 -1.14 -11.09 7.88
CA ALA A 3 -1.81 -10.21 6.93
C ALA A 3 -2.42 -11.04 5.80
N ASP A 4 -3.64 -10.69 5.41
CA ASP A 4 -4.36 -11.31 4.29
C ASP A 4 -3.74 -10.90 2.94
N ASP A 5 -3.48 -9.60 2.76
CA ASP A 5 -2.83 -9.02 1.58
C ASP A 5 -1.58 -8.23 1.95
N VAL A 6 -0.57 -8.27 1.08
CA VAL A 6 0.72 -7.56 1.29
C VAL A 6 1.10 -6.81 0.02
N LEU A 7 1.13 -5.47 0.12
CA LEU A 7 1.55 -4.55 -0.93
C LEU A 7 2.87 -3.88 -0.52
N LEU A 8 3.92 -4.10 -1.31
CA LEU A 8 5.26 -3.57 -1.05
C LEU A 8 5.56 -2.40 -2.00
N PHE A 9 6.41 -1.48 -1.54
CA PHE A 9 6.90 -0.36 -2.34
C PHE A 9 8.41 -0.48 -2.57
N GLU A 10 8.84 -0.51 -3.83
CA GLU A 10 10.24 -0.44 -4.22
C GLU A 10 10.57 0.99 -4.70
N PRO A 11 11.38 1.74 -3.94
CA PRO A 11 11.85 3.05 -4.38
C PRO A 11 12.96 2.93 -5.43
N GLU A 12 13.07 3.91 -6.32
CA GLU A 12 14.06 3.90 -7.42
C GLU A 12 15.53 3.83 -6.95
N ASN A 13 15.82 4.30 -5.74
CA ASN A 13 17.18 4.38 -5.19
C ASN A 13 17.60 3.13 -4.41
N LEU A 14 16.82 2.05 -4.45
CA LEU A 14 17.17 0.79 -3.81
C LEU A 14 18.28 0.08 -4.62
N ASN A 15 19.34 -0.36 -3.94
CA ASN A 15 20.48 -1.04 -4.58
C ASN A 15 20.27 -2.55 -4.79
N TRP A 16 19.05 -3.04 -4.57
CA TRP A 16 18.62 -4.42 -4.77
C TRP A 16 17.15 -4.42 -5.19
N SER A 17 16.69 -5.47 -5.89
CA SER A 17 15.29 -5.57 -6.29
C SER A 17 14.42 -6.16 -5.19
N LEU A 18 13.54 -5.34 -4.63
CA LEU A 18 12.49 -5.78 -3.71
C LEU A 18 11.42 -6.59 -4.43
N LYS A 19 11.09 -6.21 -5.66
CA LYS A 19 10.15 -6.91 -6.56
C LYS A 19 10.54 -8.36 -6.75
N GLU A 20 11.82 -8.65 -7.01
CA GLU A 20 12.29 -10.03 -7.14
C GLU A 20 12.07 -10.87 -5.86
N GLN A 21 12.21 -10.27 -4.67
CA GLN A 21 11.96 -11.00 -3.42
C GLN A 21 10.47 -11.13 -3.11
N ALA A 22 9.69 -10.09 -3.42
CA ALA A 22 8.23 -10.10 -3.31
C ALA A 22 7.62 -11.21 -4.18
N ASP A 23 8.08 -11.35 -5.42
CA ASP A 23 7.60 -12.38 -6.35
C ASP A 23 7.86 -13.79 -5.83
N LYS A 24 9.04 -14.05 -5.26
CA LYS A 24 9.36 -15.33 -4.62
C LYS A 24 8.48 -15.62 -3.41
N ALA A 25 8.02 -14.59 -2.71
CA ALA A 25 7.12 -14.68 -1.57
C ALA A 25 5.63 -14.68 -1.96
N GLY A 26 5.30 -14.53 -3.25
CA GLY A 26 3.94 -14.36 -3.74
C GLY A 26 3.27 -13.11 -3.17
N MET A 27 4.01 -12.01 -3.10
CA MET A 27 3.54 -10.70 -2.62
C MET A 27 3.59 -9.68 -3.76
N GLN A 28 2.74 -8.66 -3.71
CA GLN A 28 2.73 -7.61 -4.72
C GLN A 28 3.77 -6.55 -4.36
N CYS A 29 4.48 -6.03 -5.36
CA CYS A 29 5.43 -4.94 -5.18
C CYS A 29 5.26 -3.92 -6.31
N PHE A 30 5.21 -2.65 -5.93
CA PHE A 30 4.89 -1.51 -6.78
C PHE A 30 6.03 -0.50 -6.74
N SER A 31 6.19 0.26 -7.82
CA SER A 31 7.14 1.38 -7.91
C SER A 31 6.52 2.74 -7.60
N SER A 32 5.24 2.77 -7.19
CA SER A 32 4.50 4.00 -6.90
C SER A 32 3.64 3.83 -5.66
N THR A 33 3.77 4.77 -4.73
CA THR A 33 2.88 4.88 -3.56
C THR A 33 1.45 5.20 -3.97
N GLN A 34 1.25 5.92 -5.08
CA GLN A 34 -0.10 6.20 -5.59
C GLN A 34 -0.79 4.92 -6.03
N THR A 35 -0.10 4.04 -6.76
CA THR A 35 -0.68 2.77 -7.19
C THR A 35 -1.04 1.86 -6.01
N ILE A 36 -0.26 1.92 -4.91
CA ILE A 36 -0.62 1.22 -3.67
C ILE A 36 -1.91 1.79 -3.09
N ILE A 37 -2.03 3.12 -3.00
CA ILE A 37 -3.24 3.78 -2.49
C ILE A 37 -4.46 3.38 -3.33
N ASP A 38 -4.35 3.48 -4.66
CA ASP A 38 -5.42 3.12 -5.59
C ASP A 38 -5.83 1.65 -5.40
N THR A 39 -4.86 0.74 -5.31
CA THR A 39 -5.10 -0.69 -5.05
C THR A 39 -5.84 -0.91 -3.73
N VAL A 40 -5.45 -0.20 -2.66
CA VAL A 40 -6.14 -0.30 -1.37
C VAL A 40 -7.57 0.23 -1.49
N LEU A 41 -7.77 1.42 -2.06
CA LEU A 41 -9.09 2.03 -2.19
C LEU A 41 -10.04 1.22 -3.07
N GLU A 42 -9.53 0.52 -4.08
CA GLU A 42 -10.33 -0.37 -4.94
C GLU A 42 -10.84 -1.61 -4.20
N ASN A 43 -10.06 -2.15 -3.25
CA ASN A 43 -10.32 -3.45 -2.62
C ASN A 43 -10.76 -3.37 -1.15
N ILE A 44 -10.70 -2.18 -0.53
CA ILE A 44 -11.06 -2.00 0.89
C ILE A 44 -12.57 -2.14 1.10
N GLU A 45 -12.90 -2.93 2.12
CA GLU A 45 -14.25 -3.19 2.61
C GLU A 45 -14.39 -2.74 4.09
N PRO A 46 -15.61 -2.43 4.57
CA PRO A 46 -15.84 -2.12 5.97
C PRO A 46 -15.32 -3.22 6.91
N ASN A 47 -14.77 -2.81 8.06
CA ASN A 47 -14.17 -3.68 9.09
C ASN A 47 -12.85 -4.37 8.71
N GLN A 48 -12.16 -3.92 7.67
CA GLN A 48 -10.77 -4.31 7.40
C GLN A 48 -9.77 -3.41 8.14
N HIS A 49 -8.58 -3.95 8.39
CA HIS A 49 -7.48 -3.24 9.04
C HIS A 49 -6.34 -3.01 8.06
N ILE A 50 -5.90 -1.75 7.95
CA ILE A 50 -4.72 -1.38 7.16
C ILE A 50 -3.57 -1.09 8.13
N LEU A 51 -2.47 -1.85 8.02
CA LEU A 51 -1.23 -1.61 8.75
C LEU A 51 -0.18 -1.05 7.79
N ILE A 52 0.24 0.20 8.00
CA ILE A 52 1.31 0.82 7.22
C ILE A 52 2.62 0.75 8.00
N MET A 53 3.65 0.16 7.40
CA MET A 53 4.99 0.04 7.98
C MET A 53 6.01 0.82 7.14
N SER A 54 6.54 1.92 7.68
CA SER A 54 7.56 2.73 7.03
C SER A 54 8.45 3.39 8.07
N ASN A 55 9.76 3.44 7.80
CA ASN A 55 10.72 4.18 8.63
C ASN A 55 10.79 5.68 8.28
N GLY A 56 9.98 6.15 7.33
CA GLY A 56 9.93 7.55 6.90
C GLY A 56 8.53 7.97 6.43
N GLY A 57 8.42 9.16 5.83
CA GLY A 57 7.13 9.77 5.47
C GLY A 57 6.34 9.09 4.35
N PHE A 58 6.93 8.10 3.66
CA PHE A 58 6.25 7.27 2.65
C PHE A 58 5.49 8.10 1.58
N ASN A 59 6.08 9.20 1.12
CA ASN A 59 5.45 10.17 0.19
C ASN A 59 4.09 10.72 0.64
N GLY A 60 3.87 10.84 1.95
CA GLY A 60 2.59 11.32 2.50
C GLY A 60 1.45 10.31 2.40
N LEU A 61 1.75 9.03 2.10
CA LEU A 61 0.76 7.97 1.83
C LEU A 61 -0.32 7.89 2.90
N HIS A 62 0.02 8.12 4.17
CA HIS A 62 -0.95 8.05 5.27
C HIS A 62 -2.10 9.05 5.07
N GLN A 63 -1.77 10.32 4.75
CA GLN A 63 -2.80 11.35 4.56
C GLN A 63 -3.57 11.13 3.27
N HIS A 64 -2.89 10.82 2.16
CA HIS A 64 -3.56 10.54 0.89
C HIS A 64 -4.52 9.35 0.99
N LEU A 65 -4.19 8.33 1.78
CA LEU A 65 -5.08 7.19 2.01
C LEU A 65 -6.29 7.58 2.86
N VAL A 66 -6.09 8.36 3.93
CA VAL A 66 -7.19 8.87 4.76
C VAL A 66 -8.15 9.73 3.94
N ASP A 67 -7.62 10.63 3.12
CA ASP A 67 -8.42 11.51 2.26
C ASP A 67 -9.19 10.67 1.22
N GLY A 68 -8.53 9.71 0.57
CA GLY A 68 -9.18 8.82 -0.39
C GLY A 68 -10.27 7.92 0.23
N LEU A 69 -10.07 7.45 1.46
CA LEU A 69 -11.10 6.72 2.21
C LEU A 69 -12.27 7.63 2.57
N ALA A 70 -11.99 8.85 3.05
CA ALA A 70 -13.03 9.82 3.33
C ALA A 70 -13.85 10.10 2.08
N ASP A 71 -13.22 10.39 0.94
CA ASP A 71 -13.89 10.65 -0.34
C ASP A 71 -14.72 9.44 -0.81
N LYS A 72 -14.17 8.22 -0.74
CA LYS A 72 -14.86 6.96 -1.12
C LYS A 72 -16.15 6.76 -0.32
N TYR A 73 -16.16 7.13 0.96
CA TYR A 73 -17.29 6.92 1.87
C TYR A 73 -18.06 8.20 2.22
N SER A 74 -17.76 9.35 1.61
CA SER A 74 -18.39 10.65 1.89
C SER A 74 -19.89 10.74 1.52
N GLY A 75 -20.45 9.69 0.91
CA GLY A 75 -21.84 9.61 0.47
C GLY A 75 -22.62 8.42 1.01
N GLU A 76 -22.07 7.67 1.96
CA GLU A 76 -22.84 6.75 2.82
C GLU A 76 -23.51 7.52 3.96
#